data_AF-A0A9P1VYH2-F1
#
_entry.id   AF-A0A9P1VYH2-F1
#
_cell.length_a   1.000
_cell.length_b   1.000
_cell.length_c   1.000
_cell.angle_alpha   90.00
_cell.angle_beta   90.00
_cell.angle_gamma   90.00
#
_symmetry.space_group_name_H-M   'P 1'
#
loop_
_entity.id
_entity.type
_entity.pdbx_description
1 polymer ?
#
loop_
_entity_poly.entity_id
_entity_poly.type
_entity_poly.pdbx_seq_one_letter_code
_entity_poly.pdbx_strand_id
1 'polypeptide(L)'
;MKRKIECPECRGPLKVWIDVDASLLFNVSSTGKLSKRAIEDNTQSDGRCGLKCQDCSWEVFGNDIEDDTLLEVIQNADEQWQGLQLSVVRAKS
;
A
#
# COMPACT_ATOMS: atom_id res chain seq x y z
N MET A 1 -3.21 25.03 16.17
CA MET A 1 -4.47 24.44 15.65
C MET A 1 -4.10 23.17 14.91
N LYS A 2 -4.72 22.02 15.19
CA LYS A 2 -4.51 20.82 14.36
C LYS A 2 -5.10 21.09 12.98
N ARG A 3 -4.30 21.00 11.91
CA ARG A 3 -4.81 21.06 10.54
C ARG A 3 -5.78 19.89 10.35
N LYS A 4 -6.92 20.13 9.71
CA LYS A 4 -7.89 19.08 9.41
C LYS A 4 -7.39 18.30 8.20
N ILE A 5 -7.38 16.97 8.31
CA ILE A 5 -7.07 16.07 7.20
C ILE A 5 -8.41 15.78 6.50
N GLU A 6 -8.71 16.53 5.45
CA GLU A 6 -9.97 16.46 4.72
C GLU A 6 -9.74 16.63 3.20
N CYS A 7 -10.65 16.12 2.39
CA CYS A 7 -10.58 16.25 0.93
C CYS A 7 -10.60 17.73 0.50
N PRO A 8 -9.73 18.17 -0.41
CA PRO A 8 -9.70 19.56 -0.87
C PRO A 8 -10.94 19.95 -1.69
N GLU A 9 -11.63 18.99 -2.31
CA GLU A 9 -12.80 19.26 -3.16
C GLU A 9 -14.10 19.35 -2.36
N CYS A 10 -14.37 18.36 -1.51
CA CYS A 10 -15.66 18.22 -0.84
C CYS A 10 -15.57 18.32 0.70
N ARG A 11 -14.37 18.44 1.26
CA ARG A 11 -14.09 18.36 2.72
C ARG A 11 -14.55 17.05 3.38
N GLY A 12 -14.77 16.01 2.59
CA GLY A 12 -15.09 14.66 3.05
C GLY A 12 -13.87 13.93 3.63
N PRO A 13 -14.08 12.75 4.23
CA PRO A 13 -13.02 11.96 4.82
C PRO A 13 -12.12 11.35 3.74
N LEU A 14 -10.85 11.18 4.10
CA LEU A 14 -9.82 10.57 3.25
C LEU A 14 -9.55 9.13 3.68
N LYS A 15 -9.06 8.31 2.75
CA LYS A 15 -8.44 7.01 3.02
C LYS A 15 -7.03 6.99 2.42
N VAL A 16 -6.08 6.43 3.16
CA VAL A 16 -4.76 6.08 2.63
C VAL A 16 -4.88 4.76 1.90
N TRP A 17 -4.17 4.64 0.79
CA TRP A 17 -3.99 3.38 0.09
C TRP A 17 -2.50 3.14 -0.15
N ILE A 18 -2.11 1.87 -0.09
CA ILE A 18 -0.75 1.39 -0.33
C ILE A 18 -0.93 0.16 -1.21
N ASP A 19 -0.34 0.17 -2.39
CA ASP A 19 -0.26 -1.01 -3.25
C ASP A 19 0.94 -1.83 -2.82
N VAL A 20 0.73 -3.14 -2.63
CA VAL A 20 1.76 -4.08 -2.19
C VAL A 20 1.99 -5.09 -3.30
N ASP A 21 3.20 -5.08 -3.85
CA ASP A 21 3.63 -6.05 -4.86
C ASP A 21 4.43 -7.16 -4.18
N ALA A 22 3.91 -8.38 -4.22
CA ALA A 22 4.57 -9.55 -3.63
C ALA A 22 4.89 -10.62 -4.68
N SER A 23 6.05 -11.26 -4.54
CA SER A 23 6.48 -12.40 -5.35
C SER A 23 6.25 -13.71 -4.60
N LEU A 24 5.73 -14.73 -5.28
CA LEU A 24 5.64 -16.10 -4.77
C LEU A 24 6.70 -16.97 -5.47
N LEU A 25 7.72 -17.40 -4.73
CA LEU A 25 8.85 -18.16 -5.25
C LEU A 25 8.79 -19.62 -4.83
N PHE A 26 9.27 -20.51 -5.70
CA PHE A 26 9.44 -21.94 -5.44
C PHE A 26 10.85 -22.37 -5.83
N ASN A 27 11.46 -23.24 -5.03
CA ASN A 27 12.68 -23.93 -5.44
C ASN A 27 12.33 -25.03 -6.44
N VAL A 28 13.12 -25.14 -7.50
CA VAL A 28 12.99 -26.18 -8.54
C VAL A 28 14.17 -27.13 -8.46
N SER A 29 13.92 -28.43 -8.33
CA SER A 29 14.97 -29.45 -8.40
C SER A 29 15.45 -29.69 -9.84
N SER A 30 16.57 -30.40 -10.01
CA SER A 30 17.04 -30.88 -11.32
C SER A 30 16.06 -31.79 -12.05
N THR A 31 15.11 -32.40 -11.33
CA THR A 31 14.04 -33.24 -11.87
C THR A 31 12.72 -32.49 -12.08
N GLY A 32 12.69 -31.17 -11.84
CA GLY A 32 11.50 -30.33 -12.01
C GLY A 32 10.52 -30.37 -10.83
N LYS A 33 10.89 -30.98 -9.69
CA LYS A 33 10.05 -30.99 -8.50
C LYS A 33 10.11 -29.64 -7.79
N LEU A 34 8.94 -29.09 -7.46
CA LEU A 34 8.83 -27.88 -6.64
C LEU A 34 8.98 -28.21 -5.16
N SER A 35 9.72 -27.36 -4.43
CA SER A 35 9.92 -27.44 -2.98
C SER A 35 10.06 -26.03 -2.41
N LYS A 36 9.90 -25.86 -1.09
CA LYS A 36 10.06 -24.61 -0.30
C LYS A 36 9.47 -23.36 -0.98
N ARG A 37 8.39 -22.82 -0.43
CA ARG A 37 7.83 -21.55 -0.89
C ARG A 37 8.36 -20.37 -0.07
N ALA A 38 8.55 -19.24 -0.74
CA ALA A 38 8.77 -17.95 -0.10
C ALA A 38 7.78 -16.93 -0.67
N ILE A 39 7.29 -16.03 0.18
CA ILE A 39 6.61 -14.81 -0.24
C ILE A 39 7.59 -13.69 0.08
N GLU A 40 7.98 -12.95 -0.93
CA GLU A 40 8.88 -11.80 -0.80
C GLU A 40 8.08 -10.55 -1.16
N ASP A 41 8.09 -9.58 -0.26
CA ASP A 41 7.61 -8.24 -0.58
C ASP A 41 8.63 -7.59 -1.52
N ASN A 42 8.19 -7.22 -2.71
CA ASN A 42 9.01 -6.45 -3.63
C ASN A 42 8.94 -5.00 -3.17
N THR A 43 9.64 -4.66 -2.09
CA THR A 43 9.61 -3.32 -1.48
C THR A 43 9.70 -2.26 -2.57
N GLN A 44 8.57 -1.65 -2.87
CA GLN A 44 8.43 -0.78 -4.02
C GLN A 44 9.00 0.58 -3.67
N SER A 45 10.14 0.92 -4.26
CA SER A 45 10.74 2.24 -4.13
C SER A 45 10.01 3.32 -4.95
N ASP A 46 9.03 2.95 -5.79
CA ASP A 46 8.30 3.87 -6.67
C ASP A 46 7.09 4.54 -6.00
N GLY A 47 6.78 4.21 -4.75
CA GLY A 47 5.83 4.98 -3.96
C GLY A 47 4.39 4.86 -4.44
N ARG A 48 3.93 3.64 -4.77
CA ARG A 48 2.52 3.37 -5.06
C ARG A 48 1.68 3.39 -3.78
N CYS A 49 1.57 4.57 -3.22
CA CYS A 49 0.69 4.89 -2.14
C CYS A 49 0.04 6.24 -2.43
N GLY A 50 -0.98 6.60 -1.67
CA GLY A 50 -1.63 7.87 -1.85
C GLY A 50 -2.85 8.05 -0.98
N LEU A 51 -3.58 9.11 -1.28
CA LEU A 51 -4.84 9.44 -0.64
C LEU A 51 -5.95 9.42 -1.66
N LYS A 52 -7.14 9.04 -1.22
CA LYS A 52 -8.36 9.22 -2.01
C LYS A 52 -9.52 9.58 -1.11
N CYS A 53 -10.44 10.36 -1.66
CA CYS A 53 -11.67 10.71 -0.96
C CYS A 53 -12.59 9.50 -0.85
N GLN A 54 -13.39 9.47 0.20
CA GLN A 54 -14.45 8.47 0.36
C GLN A 54 -15.80 8.95 -0.22
N ASP A 55 -15.94 10.26 -0.45
CA ASP A 55 -17.21 10.90 -0.85
C ASP A 55 -17.22 11.46 -2.29
N CYS A 56 -16.05 11.74 -2.87
CA CYS A 56 -15.91 12.19 -4.27
C CYS A 56 -14.79 11.44 -5.01
N SER A 57 -14.54 11.83 -6.26
CA SER A 57 -13.56 11.17 -7.15
C SER A 57 -12.12 11.66 -6.96
N TRP A 58 -11.85 12.54 -5.99
CA TRP A 58 -10.51 13.05 -5.75
C TRP A 58 -9.57 11.93 -5.27
N GLU A 59 -8.41 11.82 -5.90
CA GLU A 59 -7.30 10.98 -5.49
C GLU A 59 -5.96 11.63 -5.86
N VAL A 60 -4.91 11.28 -5.13
CA VAL A 60 -3.55 11.77 -5.36
C VAL A 60 -2.54 10.70 -4.96
N PHE A 61 -1.48 10.57 -5.74
CA PHE A 61 -0.35 9.68 -5.45
C PHE A 61 0.60 10.36 -4.45
N GLY A 62 1.28 9.58 -3.61
CA GLY A 62 2.19 10.09 -2.59
C GLY A 62 3.29 10.98 -3.16
N ASN A 63 3.79 10.66 -4.36
CA ASN A 63 4.81 11.47 -5.06
C ASN A 63 4.28 12.83 -5.56
N ASP A 64 2.95 12.99 -5.67
CA ASP A 64 2.29 14.21 -6.16
C ASP A 64 1.73 15.07 -5.01
N ILE A 65 1.96 14.70 -3.75
CA ILE A 65 1.50 15.47 -2.59
C ILE A 65 2.56 16.49 -2.18
N GLU A 66 2.17 17.76 -2.20
CA GLU A 66 2.99 18.88 -1.70
C GLU A 66 2.65 19.27 -0.24
N ASP A 67 1.52 18.81 0.30
CA ASP A 67 1.09 19.12 1.67
C ASP A 67 1.78 18.19 2.69
N ASP A 68 2.68 18.74 3.51
CA ASP A 68 3.42 18.03 4.56
C ASP A 68 2.52 17.24 5.52
N THR A 69 1.32 17.73 5.82
CA THR A 69 0.38 17.05 6.73
C THR A 69 -0.21 15.82 6.06
N LEU A 70 -0.47 15.87 4.76
CA LEU A 70 -0.94 14.71 3.99
C LEU A 70 0.19 13.69 3.76
N LEU A 71 1.43 14.16 3.57
CA LEU A 71 2.62 13.29 3.53
C LEU A 71 2.82 12.54 4.84
N GLU A 72 2.68 13.21 5.99
CA GLU A 72 2.80 12.59 7.31
C GLU A 72 1.75 11.47 7.51
N VAL A 73 0.54 11.64 6.98
CA VAL A 73 -0.51 10.61 7.03
C VAL A 73 -0.10 9.35 6.25
N ILE A 74 0.55 9.52 5.09
CA ILE A 74 1.05 8.40 4.30
C ILE A 74 2.23 7.72 5.00
N GLN A 75 3.17 8.49 5.54
CA GLN A 75 4.31 7.96 6.29
C GLN A 75 3.86 7.13 7.51
N ASN A 76 2.88 7.63 8.26
CA ASN A 76 2.28 6.89 9.38
C ASN A 76 1.63 5.56 8.95
N ALA A 77 1.09 5.50 7.72
CA ALA A 77 0.53 4.27 7.18
C ALA A 77 1.63 3.27 6.75
N ASP A 78 2.74 3.77 6.19
CA ASP A 78 3.91 2.94 5.86
C ASP A 78 4.58 2.36 7.11
N GLU A 79 4.72 3.13 8.18
CA GLU A 79 5.24 2.63 9.46
C GLU A 79 4.36 1.52 10.05
N GLN A 80 3.03 1.67 9.94
CA GLN A 80 2.11 0.62 10.35
C GLN A 80 2.22 -0.61 9.44
N TRP A 81 2.42 -0.40 8.13
CA TRP A 81 2.63 -1.46 7.16
C TRP A 81 3.85 -2.34 7.49
N GLN A 82 4.97 -1.75 7.92
CA GLN A 82 6.18 -2.50 8.30
C GLN A 82 5.95 -3.55 9.40
N GLY A 83 4.91 -3.38 10.22
CA GLY A 83 4.52 -4.32 11.27
C GLY A 83 3.50 -5.39 10.85
N LEU A 84 2.98 -5.35 9.62
CA LEU A 84 1.91 -6.23 9.18
C LEU A 84 2.42 -7.54 8.57
N GLN A 85 1.75 -8.64 8.91
CA GLN A 85 1.96 -9.94 8.28
C GLN A 85 0.88 -10.20 7.24
N LEU A 86 1.27 -10.33 5.97
CA LEU A 86 0.36 -10.77 4.92
C LEU A 86 0.13 -12.28 4.98
N SER A 87 -1.14 -12.68 4.93
CA SER A 87 -1.55 -14.06 4.67
C SER A 87 -2.33 -14.13 3.36
N VAL A 88 -1.75 -14.78 2.35
CA VAL A 88 -2.41 -14.96 1.06
C VAL A 88 -3.32 -16.19 1.11
N VAL A 89 -4.63 -15.97 1.02
CA VAL A 89 -5.62 -17.05 0.86
C VAL A 89 -6.10 -17.04 -0.58
N ARG A 90 -5.83 -18.13 -1.30
CA ARG A 90 -6.35 -18.29 -2.67
C ARG A 90 -7.87 -18.46 -2.59
N ALA A 91 -8.61 -17.58 -3.26
CA ALA A 91 -10.04 -17.77 -3.46
C ALA A 91 -10.27 -19.11 -4.18
N LYS A 92 -11.20 -19.91 -3.66
CA LYS A 92 -11.61 -21.15 -4.34
C LYS A 92 -12.30 -20.74 -5.64
N SER A 93 -11.68 -21.08 -6.75
CA SER A 93 -12.28 -21.07 -8.10
C SER A 93 -13.29 -22.17 -8.23
#